data_AF-A0A1M6KCG5-F1
#
_entry.id   AF-A0A1M6KCG5-F1
#
_cell.length_a   1.000
_cell.length_b   1.000
_cell.length_c   1.000
_cell.angle_alpha   90.00
_cell.angle_beta   90.00
_cell.angle_gamma   90.00
#
_symmetry.space_group_name_H-M   'P 1'
#
loop_
_entity.id
_entity.type
_entity.pdbx_description
1 polymer ?
#
loop_
_entity_poly.entity_id
_entity_poly.type
_entity_poly.pdbx_seq_one_letter_code
_entity_poly.pdbx_strand_id
1 'polypeptide(L)'
;MLNKSFIVVIVFFLLAQFAPVDAITRQQYAHNLASLAEKMSKQEGKEFLAISYINEAIKAQPSNLGMYYKRAAIYSRAGLNAEAIKDLNLILKNDPLGKKFPSTLKYRAECFAALGSYQKALSDYQTFLRKAPKSGKVWYYYAELLWFVGDREKALQAINSGLRTGSHWEKKMRSLQTKILDNKKVKLHKPFSN
;
A
#
# COMPACT_ATOMS: atom_id res chain seq x y z
N MET A 1 -43.98 39.78 16.43
CA MET A 1 -43.60 38.94 17.59
C MET A 1 -43.06 37.62 17.05
N LEU A 2 -41.74 37.39 17.14
CA LEU A 2 -41.16 36.12 16.69
C LEU A 2 -41.62 34.98 17.62
N ASN A 3 -42.14 33.91 17.02
CA ASN A 3 -42.70 32.78 17.72
C ASN A 3 -41.60 32.05 18.52
N LYS A 4 -41.80 31.82 19.82
CA LYS A 4 -40.81 31.17 20.71
C LYS A 4 -40.36 29.80 20.18
N SER A 5 -41.21 29.10 19.44
CA SER A 5 -40.88 27.84 18.77
C SER A 5 -39.86 27.97 17.63
N PHE A 6 -39.73 29.15 17.02
CA PHE A 6 -38.77 29.39 15.92
C PHE A 6 -37.35 29.63 16.45
N ILE A 7 -37.22 30.14 17.68
CA ILE A 7 -35.92 30.38 18.34
C ILE A 7 -35.30 29.07 18.82
N VAL A 8 -36.10 28.10 19.29
CA VAL A 8 -35.59 26.79 19.77
C VAL A 8 -35.01 25.94 18.63
N VAL A 9 -35.59 26.01 17.42
CA VAL A 9 -35.11 25.24 16.26
C VAL A 9 -33.78 25.80 15.71
N ILE A 10 -33.59 27.12 15.74
CA ILE A 10 -32.34 27.75 15.28
C ILE A 10 -31.19 27.50 16.28
N VAL A 11 -31.47 27.44 17.58
CA VAL A 11 -30.46 27.10 18.61
C VAL A 11 -30.01 25.64 18.48
N PHE A 12 -30.89 24.70 18.12
CA PHE A 12 -30.50 23.30 17.88
C PHE A 12 -29.65 23.11 16.62
N PHE A 13 -29.88 23.89 15.56
CA PHE A 13 -29.09 23.82 14.33
C PHE A 13 -27.69 24.46 14.46
N LEU A 14 -27.53 25.44 15.37
CA LEU A 14 -26.23 26.07 15.66
C LEU A 14 -25.40 25.30 16.69
N LEU A 15 -26.01 24.54 17.61
CA LEU A 15 -25.28 23.72 18.59
C LEU A 15 -24.71 22.41 18.01
N ALA A 16 -25.25 21.92 16.89
CA ALA A 16 -24.71 20.74 16.19
C ALA A 16 -23.33 20.98 15.54
N GLN A 17 -22.92 22.25 15.37
CA GLN A 17 -21.57 22.60 14.90
C GLN A 17 -20.51 22.61 16.02
N PHE A 18 -20.93 22.47 17.29
CA PHE A 18 -20.06 22.61 18.46
C PHE A 18 -20.18 21.46 19.47
N ALA A 19 -20.85 20.35 19.13
CA ALA A 19 -20.72 19.13 19.93
C ALA A 19 -19.34 18.51 19.63
N PRO A 20 -18.47 18.26 20.64
CA PRO A 20 -17.26 17.51 20.41
C PRO A 20 -17.66 16.12 19.94
N VAL A 21 -17.53 15.86 18.63
CA VAL A 21 -17.62 14.50 18.09
C VAL A 21 -16.64 13.66 18.88
N ASP A 22 -17.16 12.78 19.73
CA ASP A 22 -16.32 11.98 20.61
C ASP A 22 -15.36 11.12 19.78
N ALA A 23 -14.24 10.72 20.40
CA ALA A 23 -13.17 10.02 19.70
C ALA A 23 -13.67 8.72 19.02
N ILE A 24 -14.68 8.07 19.59
CA ILE A 24 -15.30 6.85 19.08
C ILE A 24 -16.06 7.14 17.78
N THR A 25 -16.87 8.19 17.75
CA THR A 25 -17.65 8.61 16.58
C THR A 25 -16.72 9.07 15.46
N ARG A 26 -15.65 9.81 15.80
CA ARG A 26 -14.61 10.19 14.82
C ARG A 26 -13.88 8.96 14.28
N GLN A 27 -13.64 7.99 15.14
CA GLN A 27 -12.99 6.75 14.74
C GLN A 27 -13.84 5.96 13.74
N GLN A 28 -15.12 5.76 14.07
CA GLN A 28 -16.08 5.06 13.22
C GLN A 28 -16.29 5.79 11.89
N TYR A 29 -16.42 7.11 11.92
CA TYR A 29 -16.57 7.93 10.73
C TYR A 29 -15.39 7.75 9.75
N ALA A 30 -14.15 7.86 10.23
CA ALA A 30 -12.98 7.63 9.39
C ALA A 30 -12.88 6.19 8.87
N HIS A 31 -13.28 5.20 9.67
CA HIS A 31 -13.33 3.81 9.22
C HIS A 31 -14.32 3.61 8.07
N ASN A 32 -15.52 4.19 8.18
CA ASN A 32 -16.53 4.13 7.13
C ASN A 32 -16.03 4.78 5.83
N LEU A 33 -15.43 5.97 5.92
CA LEU A 33 -14.81 6.65 4.78
C LEU A 33 -13.70 5.82 4.13
N ALA A 34 -12.82 5.21 4.93
CA ALA A 34 -11.76 4.35 4.41
C ALA A 34 -12.30 3.09 3.71
N SER A 35 -13.40 2.52 4.21
CA SER A 35 -14.09 1.40 3.55
C SER A 35 -14.71 1.81 2.22
N LEU A 36 -15.36 2.98 2.16
CA LEU A 36 -15.86 3.55 0.91
C LEU A 36 -14.72 3.81 -0.08
N ALA A 37 -13.59 4.35 0.38
CA ALA A 37 -12.41 4.58 -0.44
C ALA A 37 -11.90 3.28 -1.07
N GLU A 38 -11.75 2.21 -0.28
CA GLU A 38 -11.35 0.90 -0.78
C GLU A 38 -12.34 0.34 -1.80
N LYS A 39 -13.64 0.46 -1.53
CA LYS A 39 -14.70 0.03 -2.46
C LYS A 39 -14.64 0.78 -3.78
N MET A 40 -14.50 2.11 -3.75
CA MET A 40 -14.42 2.93 -4.96
C MET A 40 -13.12 2.68 -5.73
N SER A 41 -12.01 2.44 -5.03
CA SER A 41 -10.72 2.20 -5.69
C SER A 41 -10.73 0.96 -6.59
N LYS A 42 -11.62 0.00 -6.35
CA LYS A 42 -11.75 -1.22 -7.17
C LYS A 42 -12.62 -1.03 -8.42
N GLN A 43 -13.26 0.13 -8.59
CA GLN A 43 -14.13 0.43 -9.71
C GLN A 43 -13.39 1.33 -10.70
N GLU A 44 -13.44 1.00 -11.98
CA GLU A 44 -12.81 1.79 -13.04
C GLU A 44 -13.38 3.22 -13.07
N GLY A 45 -12.49 4.20 -13.20
CA GLY A 45 -12.85 5.62 -13.31
C GLY A 45 -13.26 6.27 -11.98
N LYS A 46 -13.19 5.56 -10.85
CA LYS A 46 -13.53 6.08 -9.51
C LYS A 46 -12.32 6.31 -8.62
N GLU A 47 -11.13 6.38 -9.19
CA GLU A 47 -9.87 6.58 -8.48
C GLU A 47 -9.86 7.91 -7.71
N PHE A 48 -10.30 9.00 -8.35
CA PHE A 48 -10.38 10.31 -7.70
C PHE A 48 -11.36 10.32 -6.52
N LEU A 49 -12.50 9.63 -6.66
CA LEU A 49 -13.47 9.51 -5.59
C LEU A 49 -12.92 8.70 -4.41
N ALA A 50 -12.19 7.62 -4.69
CA ALA A 50 -11.49 6.84 -3.68
C ALA A 50 -10.46 7.69 -2.91
N ILE A 51 -9.66 8.47 -3.64
CA ILE A 51 -8.66 9.38 -3.07
C ILE A 51 -9.34 10.45 -2.19
N SER A 52 -10.48 11.00 -2.63
CA SER A 52 -11.25 11.96 -1.85
C SER A 52 -11.70 11.36 -0.50
N TYR A 53 -12.34 10.19 -0.52
CA TYR A 53 -12.80 9.53 0.70
C TYR A 53 -11.66 9.21 1.68
N ILE A 54 -10.52 8.69 1.20
CA ILE A 54 -9.41 8.37 2.10
C ILE A 54 -8.72 9.62 2.65
N ASN A 55 -8.72 10.73 1.91
CA ASN A 55 -8.22 12.00 2.44
C ASN A 55 -9.11 12.53 3.57
N GLU A 56 -10.43 12.46 3.43
CA GLU A 56 -11.35 12.82 4.53
C GLU A 56 -11.20 11.88 5.74
N ALA A 57 -10.98 10.58 5.52
CA ALA A 57 -10.68 9.64 6.60
C ALA A 57 -9.40 10.03 7.37
N ILE A 58 -8.37 10.48 6.65
CA ILE A 58 -7.11 10.97 7.25
C ILE A 58 -7.33 12.27 8.02
N LYS A 59 -8.14 13.22 7.52
CA LYS A 59 -8.49 14.44 8.26
C LYS A 59 -9.16 14.12 9.60
N ALA A 60 -10.03 13.11 9.60
CA ALA A 60 -10.69 12.63 10.82
C ALA A 60 -9.72 11.89 11.77
N GLN A 61 -8.73 11.13 11.26
CA GLN A 61 -7.73 10.45 12.07
C GLN A 61 -6.30 10.65 11.54
N PRO A 62 -5.69 11.84 11.76
CA PRO A 62 -4.43 12.19 11.10
C PRO A 62 -3.22 11.39 11.61
N SER A 63 -3.30 10.82 12.81
CA SER A 63 -2.25 9.97 13.40
C SER A 63 -2.40 8.48 13.06
N ASN A 64 -3.50 8.07 12.40
CA ASN A 64 -3.73 6.67 12.08
C ASN A 64 -2.97 6.25 10.82
N LEU A 65 -1.77 5.70 11.03
CA LEU A 65 -0.91 5.14 9.96
C LEU A 65 -1.61 4.12 9.05
N GLY A 66 -2.67 3.45 9.55
CA GLY A 66 -3.46 2.52 8.74
C GLY A 66 -4.16 3.21 7.58
N MET A 67 -4.55 4.48 7.74
CA MET A 67 -5.20 5.25 6.68
C MET A 67 -4.21 5.65 5.58
N TYR A 68 -2.98 6.00 5.95
CA TYR A 68 -1.90 6.25 4.99
C TYR A 68 -1.51 4.97 4.24
N TYR A 69 -1.51 3.82 4.91
CA TYR A 69 -1.24 2.54 4.26
C TYR A 69 -2.31 2.18 3.22
N LYS A 70 -3.59 2.38 3.57
CA LYS A 70 -4.72 2.23 2.65
C LYS A 70 -4.62 3.22 1.48
N ARG A 71 -4.29 4.48 1.77
CA ARG A 71 -4.11 5.52 0.74
C ARG A 71 -2.96 5.19 -0.22
N ALA A 72 -1.83 4.68 0.27
CA ALA A 72 -0.74 4.23 -0.59
C ALA A 72 -1.18 3.15 -1.59
N ALA A 73 -2.01 2.19 -1.15
CA ALA A 73 -2.58 1.18 -2.04
C ALA A 73 -3.54 1.78 -3.09
N ILE A 74 -4.36 2.76 -2.68
CA ILE A 74 -5.28 3.48 -3.57
C ILE A 74 -4.49 4.29 -4.61
N TYR A 75 -3.49 5.06 -4.17
CA TYR A 75 -2.60 5.82 -5.04
C TYR A 75 -1.91 4.92 -6.06
N SER A 76 -1.35 3.79 -5.61
CA SER A 76 -0.70 2.88 -6.54
C SER A 76 -1.65 2.28 -7.58
N ARG A 77 -2.88 1.94 -7.20
CA ARG A 77 -3.91 1.49 -8.16
C ARG A 77 -4.28 2.56 -9.18
N ALA A 78 -4.26 3.83 -8.76
CA ALA A 78 -4.46 4.99 -9.63
C ALA A 78 -3.20 5.35 -10.46
N GLY A 79 -2.12 4.58 -10.38
CA GLY A 79 -0.85 4.88 -11.07
C GLY A 79 0.03 5.95 -10.37
N LEU A 80 -0.44 6.51 -9.25
CA LEU A 80 0.21 7.55 -8.46
C LEU A 80 1.27 6.96 -7.51
N ASN A 81 2.26 6.28 -8.07
CA ASN A 81 3.26 5.55 -7.29
C ASN A 81 4.19 6.47 -6.49
N ALA A 82 4.42 7.72 -6.93
CA ALA A 82 5.24 8.68 -6.21
C ALA A 82 4.55 9.13 -4.90
N GLU A 83 3.24 9.34 -4.95
CA GLU A 83 2.38 9.66 -3.82
C GLU A 83 2.30 8.48 -2.85
N ALA A 84 2.15 7.25 -3.36
CA ALA A 84 2.20 6.05 -2.55
C ALA A 84 3.52 5.92 -1.77
N ILE A 85 4.65 6.24 -2.39
CA ILE A 85 5.96 6.23 -1.72
C ILE A 85 6.03 7.25 -0.58
N LYS A 86 5.42 8.44 -0.71
CA LYS A 86 5.38 9.44 0.37
C LYS A 86 4.68 8.88 1.61
N ASP A 87 3.53 8.23 1.43
CA ASP A 87 2.79 7.59 2.53
C ASP A 87 3.56 6.41 3.13
N LEU A 88 4.19 5.57 2.30
CA LEU A 88 5.01 4.44 2.77
C LEU A 88 6.25 4.91 3.55
N ASN A 89 6.85 6.04 3.15
CA ASN A 89 7.95 6.67 3.89
C ASN A 89 7.51 7.16 5.27
N LEU A 90 6.32 7.77 5.35
CA LEU A 90 5.74 8.17 6.64
C LEU A 90 5.55 6.96 7.56
N ILE A 91 5.07 5.84 7.02
CA ILE A 91 4.89 4.61 7.79
C ILE A 91 6.24 4.07 8.28
N LEU A 92 7.26 4.01 7.42
CA LEU A 92 8.60 3.53 7.81
C LEU A 92 9.28 4.44 8.83
N LYS A 93 9.00 5.75 8.82
CA LYS A 93 9.48 6.68 9.84
C LYS A 93 8.90 6.37 11.23
N ASN A 94 7.64 5.93 11.29
CA ASN A 94 6.93 5.66 12.54
C ASN A 94 6.95 4.18 12.96
N ASP A 95 7.21 3.26 12.03
CA ASP A 95 7.37 1.82 12.25
C ASP A 95 8.64 1.31 11.54
N PRO A 96 9.84 1.75 11.98
CA PRO A 96 11.10 1.41 11.31
C PRO A 96 11.43 -0.08 11.38
N LEU A 97 10.89 -0.77 12.39
CA LEU A 97 11.04 -2.21 12.55
C LEU A 97 10.04 -2.99 11.69
N GLY A 98 8.92 -2.39 11.28
CA GLY A 98 7.87 -3.04 10.50
C GLY A 98 7.00 -3.97 11.34
N LYS A 99 6.81 -3.68 12.63
CA LYS A 99 6.02 -4.50 13.56
C LYS A 99 4.52 -4.40 13.24
N LYS A 100 4.05 -3.20 12.94
CA LYS A 100 2.63 -2.93 12.64
C LYS A 100 2.34 -3.06 11.15
N PHE A 101 3.28 -2.66 10.31
CA PHE A 101 3.14 -2.71 8.85
C PHE A 101 4.32 -3.45 8.21
N PRO A 102 4.42 -4.78 8.38
CA PRO A 102 5.58 -5.55 7.92
C PRO A 102 5.79 -5.47 6.40
N SER A 103 4.72 -5.30 5.61
CA SER A 103 4.79 -5.24 4.15
C SER A 103 5.19 -3.87 3.58
N THR A 104 5.46 -2.86 4.41
CA THR A 104 5.72 -1.48 3.92
C THR A 104 6.93 -1.40 2.99
N LEU A 105 8.05 -2.03 3.36
CA LEU A 105 9.25 -2.07 2.50
C LEU A 105 8.95 -2.77 1.17
N LYS A 106 8.23 -3.88 1.20
CA LYS A 106 7.82 -4.60 -0.01
C LYS A 106 7.01 -3.68 -0.93
N TYR A 107 5.95 -3.04 -0.43
CA TYR A 107 5.13 -2.16 -1.27
C TYR A 107 5.89 -0.94 -1.79
N ARG A 108 6.83 -0.41 -1.00
CA ARG A 108 7.67 0.70 -1.45
C ARG A 108 8.62 0.26 -2.58
N ALA A 109 9.16 -0.95 -2.48
CA ALA A 109 9.96 -1.56 -3.55
C ALA A 109 9.15 -1.71 -4.84
N GLU A 110 7.93 -2.22 -4.74
CA GLU A 110 7.04 -2.38 -5.89
C GLU A 110 6.75 -1.02 -6.57
N CYS A 111 6.43 0.03 -5.79
CA CYS A 111 6.23 1.38 -6.31
C CYS A 111 7.51 1.97 -6.91
N PHE A 112 8.69 1.76 -6.31
CA PHE A 112 9.96 2.19 -6.89
C PHE A 112 10.22 1.49 -8.22
N ALA A 113 9.93 0.20 -8.33
CA ALA A 113 10.10 -0.57 -9.56
C ALA A 113 9.17 -0.04 -10.68
N ALA A 114 7.92 0.29 -10.34
CA ALA A 114 6.98 0.89 -11.29
C ALA A 114 7.43 2.29 -11.80
N LEU A 115 8.21 3.03 -11.01
CA LEU A 115 8.79 4.32 -11.38
C LEU A 115 10.18 4.21 -12.04
N GLY A 116 10.67 3.00 -12.30
CA GLY A 116 12.02 2.80 -12.86
C GLY A 116 13.18 2.99 -11.86
N SER A 117 12.88 3.23 -10.58
CA SER A 117 13.87 3.38 -9.51
C SER A 117 14.38 2.02 -9.00
N TYR A 118 14.89 1.18 -9.91
CA TYR A 118 15.15 -0.24 -9.66
C TYR A 118 16.14 -0.50 -8.53
N GLN A 119 17.20 0.32 -8.39
CA GLN A 119 18.18 0.13 -7.31
C GLN A 119 17.56 0.32 -5.92
N LYS A 120 16.65 1.30 -5.78
CA LYS A 120 15.91 1.53 -4.53
C LYS A 120 14.96 0.37 -4.23
N ALA A 121 14.30 -0.15 -5.27
CA ALA A 121 13.43 -1.32 -5.14
C ALA A 121 14.20 -2.58 -4.70
N LEU A 122 15.34 -2.87 -5.31
CA LEU A 122 16.20 -3.98 -4.91
C LEU A 122 16.65 -3.85 -3.44
N SER A 123 17.06 -2.65 -3.02
CA SER A 123 17.47 -2.38 -1.63
C SER A 123 16.34 -2.62 -0.62
N ASP A 124 15.12 -2.19 -0.95
CA ASP A 124 13.95 -2.40 -0.10
C ASP A 124 13.56 -3.89 0.00
N TYR A 125 13.58 -4.63 -1.11
CA TYR A 125 13.36 -6.07 -1.10
C TYR A 125 14.41 -6.82 -0.28
N GLN A 126 15.69 -6.51 -0.43
CA GLN A 126 16.76 -7.09 0.38
C GLN A 126 16.55 -6.82 1.87
N THR A 127 16.18 -5.58 2.22
CA THR A 127 15.92 -5.20 3.61
C THR A 127 14.71 -5.93 4.18
N PHE A 128 13.65 -6.10 3.39
CA PHE A 128 12.50 -6.91 3.78
C PHE A 128 12.89 -8.38 3.99
N LEU A 129 13.64 -8.98 3.05
CA LEU A 129 14.00 -10.40 3.08
C LEU A 129 14.96 -10.76 4.21
N ARG A 130 15.82 -9.81 4.66
CA ARG A 130 16.61 -10.00 5.90
C ARG A 130 15.73 -10.17 7.13
N LYS A 131 14.58 -9.46 7.19
CA LYS A 131 13.64 -9.54 8.31
C LYS A 131 12.66 -10.71 8.18
N ALA A 132 12.24 -11.04 6.95
CA ALA A 132 11.23 -12.05 6.66
C ALA A 132 11.74 -13.04 5.58
N PRO A 133 12.78 -13.84 5.86
CA PRO A 133 13.43 -14.69 4.86
C PRO A 133 12.55 -15.82 4.32
N LYS A 134 11.45 -16.17 5.01
CA LYS A 134 10.49 -17.19 4.58
C LYS A 134 9.44 -16.69 3.58
N SER A 135 9.53 -15.43 3.14
CA SER A 135 8.55 -14.86 2.22
C SER A 135 8.84 -15.23 0.75
N GLY A 136 8.31 -16.37 0.30
CA GLY A 136 8.48 -16.81 -1.09
C GLY A 136 7.97 -15.78 -2.11
N LYS A 137 6.86 -15.09 -1.81
CA LYS A 137 6.36 -13.99 -2.67
C LYS A 137 7.41 -12.91 -2.92
N VAL A 138 8.10 -12.46 -1.87
CA VAL A 138 9.08 -11.39 -2.00
C VAL A 138 10.37 -11.89 -2.65
N TRP A 139 10.77 -13.14 -2.42
CA TRP A 139 11.85 -13.76 -3.20
C TRP A 139 11.55 -13.79 -4.69
N TYR A 140 10.31 -14.12 -5.07
CA TYR A 140 9.87 -14.11 -6.47
C TYR A 140 9.94 -12.70 -7.07
N TYR A 141 9.39 -11.69 -6.39
CA TYR A 141 9.46 -10.29 -6.85
C TYR A 141 10.88 -9.75 -6.95
N TYR A 142 11.74 -10.09 -5.99
CA TYR A 142 13.14 -9.72 -6.00
C TYR A 142 13.88 -10.36 -7.18
N ALA A 143 13.68 -11.65 -7.43
CA ALA A 143 14.25 -12.35 -8.58
C ALA A 143 13.75 -11.82 -9.92
N GLU A 144 12.45 -11.51 -10.01
CA GLU A 144 11.85 -10.91 -11.21
C GLU A 144 12.49 -9.57 -11.54
N LEU A 145 12.69 -8.71 -10.53
CA LEU A 145 13.34 -7.43 -10.71
C LEU A 145 14.82 -7.57 -11.08
N LEU A 146 15.56 -8.48 -10.44
CA LEU A 146 16.96 -8.78 -10.80
C LEU A 146 17.07 -9.23 -12.25
N TRP A 147 16.17 -10.10 -12.70
CA TRP A 147 16.13 -10.53 -14.09
C TRP A 147 15.82 -9.36 -15.03
N PHE A 148 14.83 -8.54 -14.68
CA PHE A 148 14.45 -7.37 -15.47
C PHE A 148 15.61 -6.39 -15.67
N VAL A 149 16.44 -6.15 -14.64
CA VAL A 149 17.61 -5.27 -14.74
C VAL A 149 18.85 -5.94 -15.36
N GLY A 150 18.75 -7.22 -15.75
CA GLY A 150 19.81 -7.96 -16.43
C GLY A 150 20.76 -8.74 -15.53
N ASP A 151 20.53 -8.77 -14.21
CA ASP A 151 21.36 -9.53 -13.26
C ASP A 151 20.89 -10.99 -13.17
N ARG A 152 21.18 -11.75 -14.24
CA ARG A 152 20.76 -13.15 -14.39
C ARG A 152 21.24 -14.04 -13.24
N GLU A 153 22.49 -13.86 -12.83
CA GLU A 153 23.10 -14.70 -11.80
C GLU A 153 22.39 -14.51 -10.46
N LYS A 154 22.26 -13.26 -10.00
CA LYS A 154 21.55 -12.98 -8.74
C LYS A 154 20.08 -13.36 -8.81
N ALA A 155 19.44 -13.23 -9.98
CA ALA A 155 18.04 -13.66 -10.15
C ALA A 155 17.88 -15.17 -9.89
N LEU A 156 18.76 -16.01 -10.44
CA LEU A 156 18.76 -17.46 -10.19
C LEU A 156 19.08 -17.80 -8.72
N GLN A 157 20.02 -17.08 -8.11
CA GLN A 157 20.31 -17.22 -6.67
C GLN A 157 19.08 -16.87 -5.81
N ALA A 158 18.39 -15.77 -6.11
CA ALA A 158 17.18 -15.35 -5.41
C ALA A 158 16.05 -16.37 -5.57
N ILE A 159 15.89 -16.97 -6.75
CA ILE A 159 14.96 -18.09 -6.98
C ILE A 159 15.31 -19.28 -6.08
N ASN A 160 16.57 -19.68 -6.04
CA ASN A 160 17.01 -20.80 -5.21
C ASN A 160 16.72 -20.54 -3.73
N SER A 161 17.00 -19.33 -3.23
CA SER A 161 16.64 -18.93 -1.86
C SER A 161 15.13 -19.01 -1.62
N GLY A 162 14.33 -18.55 -2.58
CA GLY A 162 12.87 -18.61 -2.53
C GLY A 162 12.31 -20.03 -2.54
N LEU A 163 12.86 -20.94 -3.35
CA LEU A 163 12.43 -22.34 -3.42
C LEU A 163 12.70 -23.08 -2.10
N ARG A 164 13.81 -22.78 -1.42
CA ARG A 164 14.12 -23.35 -0.10
C ARG A 164 13.11 -22.98 0.99
N THR A 165 12.29 -21.95 0.80
CA THR A 165 11.29 -21.58 1.81
C THR A 165 10.07 -22.51 1.82
N GLY A 166 9.92 -23.43 0.85
CA GLY A 166 8.74 -24.31 0.74
C GLY A 166 7.43 -23.54 0.53
N SER A 167 7.49 -22.35 -0.07
CA SER A 167 6.33 -21.48 -0.29
C SER A 167 5.47 -21.95 -1.45
N HIS A 168 4.15 -21.71 -1.39
CA HIS A 168 3.24 -21.90 -2.53
C HIS A 168 3.61 -21.10 -3.79
N TRP A 169 4.57 -20.15 -3.70
CA TRP A 169 5.14 -19.44 -4.85
C TRP A 169 6.12 -20.27 -5.68
N GLU A 170 6.43 -21.51 -5.27
CA GLU A 170 7.33 -22.42 -5.97
C GLU A 170 7.02 -22.54 -7.47
N LYS A 171 5.75 -22.77 -7.84
CA LYS A 171 5.36 -22.90 -9.25
C LYS A 171 5.69 -21.65 -10.06
N LYS A 172 5.47 -20.45 -9.50
CA LYS A 172 5.80 -19.17 -10.13
C LYS A 172 7.31 -18.98 -10.25
N MET A 173 8.08 -19.35 -9.22
CA MET A 173 9.54 -19.29 -9.25
C MET A 173 10.14 -20.22 -10.29
N ARG A 174 9.69 -21.48 -10.37
CA ARG A 174 10.15 -22.43 -11.40
C ARG A 174 9.82 -21.93 -12.81
N SER A 175 8.62 -21.38 -13.00
CA SER A 175 8.27 -20.75 -14.28
C SER A 175 9.18 -19.57 -14.63
N LEU A 176 9.50 -18.70 -13.67
CA LEU A 176 10.46 -17.61 -13.86
C LEU A 176 11.88 -18.14 -14.15
N GLN A 177 12.30 -19.20 -13.46
CA GLN A 177 13.58 -19.86 -13.67
C GLN A 177 13.72 -20.34 -15.12
N THR A 178 12.72 -21.05 -15.66
CA THR A 178 12.70 -21.47 -17.05
C THR A 178 12.79 -20.28 -18.00
N LYS A 179 12.04 -19.20 -17.75
CA LYS A 179 12.13 -17.98 -18.57
C LYS A 179 13.54 -17.37 -18.56
N ILE A 180 14.20 -17.34 -17.42
CA ILE A 180 15.58 -16.84 -17.30
C ILE A 180 16.55 -17.74 -18.07
N LEU A 181 16.38 -19.06 -17.98
CA LEU A 181 17.21 -20.03 -18.69
C LEU A 181 17.06 -19.91 -20.22
N ASP A 182 15.83 -19.71 -20.68
CA ASP A 182 15.47 -19.49 -22.09
C ASP A 182 15.75 -18.06 -22.58
N ASN A 183 16.34 -17.18 -21.75
CA ASN A 183 16.59 -15.77 -22.05
C ASN A 183 15.33 -14.99 -22.49
N LYS A 184 14.17 -15.34 -21.94
CA LYS A 184 12.89 -14.70 -22.25
C LYS A 184 12.70 -13.43 -21.43
N LYS A 185 12.30 -12.34 -22.10
CA LYS A 185 11.95 -11.07 -21.45
C LYS A 185 10.87 -11.26 -20.38
N VAL A 186 10.96 -10.49 -19.31
CA VAL A 186 9.97 -10.45 -18.23
C VAL A 186 9.30 -9.07 -18.16
N LYS A 187 8.04 -9.04 -17.75
CA LYS A 187 7.34 -7.81 -17.36
C LYS A 187 7.24 -7.82 -15.84
N LEU A 188 7.52 -6.69 -15.21
CA LEU A 188 7.40 -6.56 -13.77
C LEU A 188 5.94 -6.66 -13.34
N HIS A 189 5.71 -7.27 -12.17
CA HIS A 189 4.42 -7.25 -11.51
C HIS A 189 3.97 -5.81 -11.19
N LYS A 190 2.65 -5.62 -11.12
CA LYS A 190 2.08 -4.35 -10.66
C LYS A 190 2.25 -4.22 -9.14
N PRO A 191 2.43 -3.01 -8.61
CA PRO A 191 2.48 -2.83 -7.17
C PRO A 191 1.13 -3.14 -6.51
N PHE A 192 1.20 -3.50 -5.23
CA PHE A 192 0.08 -4.01 -4.43
C PHE A 192 -0.62 -5.22 -5.06
N SER A 193 0.08 -6.01 -5.88
CA SER A 193 -0.46 -7.25 -6.43
C SER A 193 -0.59 -8.33 -5.35
N ASN A 194 -1.64 -9.15 -5.44
CA ASN A 194 -1.90 -10.30 -4.56
C ASN A 194 -1.22 -11.57 -5.05
#